data_AF-A0A970RRN3-F1
#
_entry.id   AF-A0A970RRN3-F1
#
_cell.length_a   1.000
_cell.length_b   1.000
_cell.length_c   1.000
_cell.angle_alpha   90.00
_cell.angle_beta   90.00
_cell.angle_gamma   90.00
#
_symmetry.space_group_name_H-M   'P 1'
#
loop_
_entity.id
_entity.type
_entity.pdbx_description
1 polymer ?
#
loop_
_entity_poly.entity_id
_entity_poly.type
_entity_poly.pdbx_seq_one_letter_code
_entity_poly.pdbx_strand_id
1 'polypeptide(L)'
;MYYLRSKNYNAQIVAMCWMQGESDSDDINCKTYGTHTANFVSDLRAEFSPYISDSGMLFVDAGISDSIYWKNYTVINEAKAAHAGNSPLNVYVDTIEAGLSITAEPEGNPDLAHYDALSELLLGNLFAEAIVSRLGN
;
A
#
# COMPACT_ATOMS: atom_id res chain seq x y z
N MET A 1 9.05 -12.92 -14.98
CA MET A 1 9.93 -13.96 -14.37
C MET A 1 10.81 -14.74 -15.34
N TYR A 2 10.36 -15.05 -16.57
CA TYR A 2 11.17 -15.80 -17.55
C TYR A 2 12.53 -15.14 -17.85
N TYR A 3 12.56 -13.81 -18.02
CA TYR A 3 13.82 -13.06 -18.21
C TYR A 3 14.80 -13.21 -17.05
N LEU A 4 14.34 -13.16 -15.79
CA LEU A 4 15.22 -13.28 -14.63
C LEU A 4 15.79 -14.71 -14.51
N ARG A 5 14.96 -15.72 -14.77
CA ARG A 5 15.41 -17.12 -14.81
C ARG A 5 16.42 -17.38 -15.93
N SER A 6 16.22 -16.81 -17.12
CA SER A 6 17.19 -16.95 -18.22
C SER A 6 18.53 -16.26 -17.94
N LYS A 7 18.57 -15.35 -16.97
CA LYS A 7 19.80 -14.73 -16.42
C LYS A 7 20.35 -15.45 -15.18
N ASN A 8 19.80 -16.61 -14.82
CA ASN A 8 20.16 -17.39 -13.64
C ASN A 8 19.93 -16.64 -12.30
N TYR A 9 18.97 -15.72 -12.25
CA TYR A 9 18.54 -15.08 -11.01
C TYR A 9 17.41 -15.88 -10.34
N ASN A 10 17.56 -16.16 -9.05
CA ASN A 10 16.53 -16.74 -8.20
C ASN A 10 15.72 -15.64 -7.49
N ALA A 11 15.07 -14.77 -8.26
CA ALA A 11 14.24 -13.71 -7.70
C ALA A 11 12.93 -14.29 -7.14
N GLN A 12 12.53 -13.81 -5.96
CA GLN A 12 11.27 -14.15 -5.32
C GLN A 12 10.45 -12.89 -5.04
N ILE A 13 9.13 -13.04 -5.06
CA ILE A 13 8.20 -11.98 -4.66
C ILE A 13 7.98 -12.11 -3.15
N VAL A 14 8.44 -11.11 -2.41
CA VAL A 14 8.40 -11.10 -0.94
C VAL A 14 7.33 -10.17 -0.39
N ALA A 15 7.03 -9.09 -1.12
CA ALA A 15 6.07 -8.09 -0.72
C ALA A 15 5.54 -7.33 -1.94
N MET A 16 4.36 -6.77 -1.78
CA MET A 16 3.80 -5.73 -2.62
C MET A 16 3.56 -4.49 -1.75
N CYS A 17 4.14 -3.37 -2.14
CA CYS A 17 3.84 -2.06 -1.58
C CYS A 17 2.69 -1.46 -2.39
N TRP A 18 1.60 -1.13 -1.74
CA TRP A 18 0.40 -0.60 -2.36
C TRP A 18 -0.02 0.67 -1.64
N MET A 19 -0.25 1.73 -2.42
CA MET A 19 -0.94 2.93 -1.97
C MET A 19 -1.85 3.34 -3.11
N GLN A 20 -3.15 3.25 -2.85
CA GLN A 20 -4.21 3.64 -3.76
C GLN A 20 -5.48 3.79 -2.92
N GLY A 21 -6.43 4.56 -3.41
CA GLY A 21 -7.79 4.64 -2.89
C GLY A 21 -8.39 6.02 -3.02
N GLU A 22 -7.58 7.00 -3.42
CA GLU A 22 -7.93 8.39 -3.65
C GLU A 22 -9.13 8.49 -4.59
N SER A 23 -9.06 7.84 -5.76
CA SER A 23 -10.15 7.86 -6.73
C SER A 23 -11.42 7.14 -6.27
N ASP A 24 -11.30 6.13 -5.41
CA ASP A 24 -12.45 5.40 -4.85
C ASP A 24 -13.06 6.13 -3.63
N SER A 25 -12.38 7.15 -3.11
CA SER A 25 -12.83 7.94 -1.96
C SER A 25 -13.87 9.02 -2.33
N ASP A 26 -14.07 9.28 -3.62
CA ASP A 26 -14.90 10.40 -4.09
C ASP A 26 -16.40 10.11 -4.15
N ASP A 27 -16.80 8.83 -4.14
CA ASP A 27 -18.18 8.42 -4.35
C ASP A 27 -18.58 7.14 -3.58
N ILE A 28 -19.64 6.47 -4.05
CA ILE A 28 -20.20 5.26 -3.43
C ILE A 28 -19.24 4.05 -3.47
N ASN A 29 -18.22 4.07 -4.35
CA ASN A 29 -17.27 2.97 -4.52
C ASN A 29 -16.43 2.71 -3.27
N CYS A 30 -16.24 3.73 -2.41
CA CYS A 30 -15.57 3.55 -1.12
C CYS A 30 -16.17 2.42 -0.27
N LYS A 31 -17.48 2.14 -0.41
CA LYS A 31 -18.18 1.09 0.34
C LYS A 31 -17.80 -0.33 -0.07
N THR A 32 -17.32 -0.52 -1.31
CA THR A 32 -16.89 -1.83 -1.81
C THR A 32 -15.37 -1.97 -1.89
N TYR A 33 -14.64 -0.91 -1.55
CA TYR A 33 -13.17 -0.85 -1.61
C TYR A 33 -12.47 -2.03 -0.91
N GLY A 34 -12.86 -2.31 0.34
CA GLY A 34 -12.26 -3.40 1.11
C GLY A 34 -12.45 -4.78 0.47
N THR A 35 -13.63 -5.04 -0.10
CA THR A 35 -13.92 -6.29 -0.83
C THR A 35 -13.10 -6.39 -2.10
N HIS A 36 -13.01 -5.31 -2.88
CA HIS A 36 -12.21 -5.30 -4.12
C HIS A 36 -10.72 -5.45 -3.83
N THR A 37 -10.21 -4.80 -2.79
CA THR A 37 -8.82 -4.96 -2.34
C THR A 37 -8.55 -6.40 -1.92
N ALA A 38 -9.43 -7.02 -1.13
CA ALA A 38 -9.27 -8.41 -0.72
C ALA A 38 -9.23 -9.39 -1.92
N ASN A 39 -10.12 -9.19 -2.90
CA ASN A 39 -10.13 -9.98 -4.12
C ASN A 39 -8.85 -9.78 -4.93
N PHE A 40 -8.43 -8.54 -5.12
CA PHE A 40 -7.19 -8.19 -5.83
C PHE A 40 -5.97 -8.87 -5.22
N VAL A 41 -5.80 -8.78 -3.89
CA VAL A 41 -4.69 -9.42 -3.18
C VAL A 41 -4.73 -10.94 -3.32
N SER A 42 -5.93 -11.54 -3.24
CA SER A 42 -6.12 -12.98 -3.46
C SER A 42 -5.70 -13.39 -4.88
N ASP A 43 -6.15 -12.65 -5.89
CA ASP A 43 -5.86 -12.94 -7.29
C ASP A 43 -4.36 -12.82 -7.59
N LEU A 44 -3.69 -11.80 -7.06
CA LEU A 44 -2.23 -11.65 -7.17
C LEU A 44 -1.49 -12.82 -6.54
N ARG A 45 -1.87 -13.23 -5.33
CA ARG A 45 -1.23 -14.35 -4.64
C ARG A 45 -1.43 -15.67 -5.40
N ALA A 46 -2.59 -15.87 -6.00
CA ALA A 46 -2.88 -17.04 -6.82
C ALA A 46 -2.02 -17.05 -8.10
N GLU A 47 -2.08 -15.97 -8.88
CA GLU A 47 -1.36 -15.81 -10.15
C GLU A 47 0.15 -15.96 -9.98
N PHE A 48 0.70 -15.35 -8.93
CA PHE A 48 2.14 -15.34 -8.69
C PHE A 48 2.64 -16.41 -7.72
N SER A 49 1.78 -17.32 -7.27
CA SER A 49 2.14 -18.40 -6.32
C SER A 49 3.43 -19.16 -6.65
N PRO A 50 3.81 -19.45 -7.93
CA PRO A 50 5.06 -20.15 -8.24
C PRO A 50 6.34 -19.32 -8.02
N TYR A 51 6.19 -18.04 -7.68
CA TYR A 51 7.27 -17.06 -7.56
C TYR A 51 7.33 -16.37 -6.19
N ILE A 52 6.33 -16.61 -5.34
CA ILE A 52 6.28 -16.06 -3.99
C ILE A 52 7.29 -16.80 -3.11
N SER A 53 7.89 -16.09 -2.15
CA SER A 53 8.84 -16.71 -1.20
C SER A 53 8.13 -17.72 -0.28
N ASP A 54 8.90 -18.61 0.34
CA ASP A 54 8.35 -19.61 1.27
C ASP A 54 7.67 -18.98 2.50
N SER A 55 8.06 -17.76 2.86
CA SER A 55 7.44 -16.96 3.92
C SER A 55 6.15 -16.26 3.47
N GLY A 56 5.74 -16.41 2.21
CA GLY A 56 4.58 -15.76 1.64
C GLY A 56 4.88 -14.35 1.08
N MET A 57 3.85 -13.75 0.47
CA MET A 57 3.91 -12.39 -0.07
C MET A 57 3.16 -11.43 0.84
N LEU A 58 3.90 -10.52 1.48
CA LEU A 58 3.30 -9.41 2.21
C LEU A 58 2.52 -8.51 1.25
N PHE A 59 1.37 -8.03 1.70
CA PHE A 59 0.67 -6.92 1.09
C PHE A 59 0.71 -5.77 2.09
N VAL A 60 1.61 -4.81 1.85
CA VAL A 60 1.77 -3.63 2.69
C VAL A 60 0.96 -2.50 2.04
N ASP A 61 -0.15 -2.17 2.67
CA ASP A 61 -1.14 -1.23 2.18
C ASP A 61 -1.06 0.08 2.97
N ALA A 62 -0.66 1.16 2.32
CA ALA A 62 -0.57 2.48 2.92
C ALA A 62 -1.90 3.24 2.81
N GLY A 63 -2.23 3.97 3.87
CA GLY A 63 -3.37 4.88 3.89
C GLY A 63 -3.26 6.01 2.87
N ILE A 64 -4.41 6.54 2.47
CA ILE A 64 -4.48 7.80 1.71
C ILE A 64 -4.59 8.99 2.66
N SER A 65 -4.25 10.18 2.17
CA SER A 65 -4.24 11.41 2.99
C SER A 65 -5.64 11.85 3.41
N ASP A 66 -5.71 12.75 4.39
CA ASP A 66 -6.93 13.45 4.81
C ASP A 66 -7.21 14.71 3.97
N SER A 67 -6.71 14.73 2.72
CA SER A 67 -6.90 15.85 1.82
C SER A 67 -8.36 16.20 1.60
N ILE A 68 -8.62 17.49 1.36
CA ILE A 68 -9.95 18.01 0.98
C ILE A 68 -10.52 17.35 -0.29
N TYR A 69 -9.68 16.72 -1.10
CA TYR A 69 -10.12 16.00 -2.29
C TYR A 69 -10.72 14.64 -1.93
N TRP A 70 -10.24 13.99 -0.87
CA TRP A 70 -10.56 12.59 -0.56
C TRP A 70 -11.70 12.47 0.45
N LYS A 71 -12.93 12.79 0.03
CA LYS A 71 -14.08 12.96 0.95
C LYS A 71 -14.34 11.78 1.89
N ASN A 72 -14.13 10.56 1.41
CA ASN A 72 -14.35 9.34 2.19
C ASN A 72 -13.03 8.65 2.56
N TYR A 73 -11.92 9.39 2.74
CA TYR A 73 -10.62 8.81 3.09
C TYR A 73 -10.68 7.94 4.34
N THR A 74 -11.48 8.31 5.35
CA THR A 74 -11.66 7.52 6.57
C THR A 74 -12.22 6.13 6.26
N VAL A 75 -13.24 6.03 5.41
CA VAL A 75 -13.85 4.76 5.00
C VAL A 75 -12.83 3.87 4.27
N ILE A 76 -12.02 4.47 3.39
CA ILE A 76 -10.95 3.76 2.67
C ILE A 76 -9.90 3.24 3.66
N ASN A 77 -9.36 4.10 4.52
CA ASN A 77 -8.31 3.76 5.47
C ASN A 77 -8.78 2.73 6.51
N GLU A 78 -10.03 2.84 6.98
CA GLU A 78 -10.66 1.83 7.84
C GLU A 78 -10.78 0.47 7.13
N ALA A 79 -11.15 0.45 5.85
CA ALA A 79 -11.22 -0.79 5.08
C ALA A 79 -9.83 -1.43 4.90
N LYS A 80 -8.78 -0.63 4.68
CA LYS A 80 -7.38 -1.09 4.63
C LYS A 80 -6.92 -1.69 5.96
N ALA A 81 -7.17 -0.98 7.06
CA ALA A 81 -6.87 -1.46 8.42
C ALA A 81 -7.62 -2.77 8.74
N ALA A 82 -8.90 -2.87 8.37
CA ALA A 82 -9.67 -4.09 8.52
C ALA A 82 -9.10 -5.25 7.68
N HIS A 83 -8.64 -4.98 6.46
CA HIS A 83 -8.00 -6.00 5.62
C HIS A 83 -6.68 -6.52 6.21
N ALA A 84 -5.89 -5.63 6.85
CA ALA A 84 -4.70 -6.01 7.60
C ALA A 84 -5.01 -6.95 8.79
N GLY A 85 -6.16 -6.75 9.45
CA GLY A 85 -6.61 -7.63 10.53
C GLY A 85 -6.92 -9.08 10.12
N ASN A 86 -7.09 -9.36 8.82
CA ASN A 86 -7.48 -10.69 8.34
C ASN A 86 -6.32 -11.67 8.18
N SER A 87 -5.07 -11.21 8.12
CA SER A 87 -3.91 -12.06 7.88
C SER A 87 -2.62 -11.40 8.35
N PRO A 88 -1.66 -12.15 8.94
CA PRO A 88 -0.33 -11.61 9.23
C PRO A 88 0.46 -11.21 7.97
N LEU A 89 0.03 -11.66 6.79
CA LEU A 89 0.61 -11.26 5.50
C LEU A 89 0.02 -9.96 4.96
N ASN A 90 -0.96 -9.37 5.62
CA ASN A 90 -1.52 -8.08 5.27
C ASN A 90 -1.06 -7.08 6.34
N VAL A 91 -0.51 -5.95 5.91
CA VAL A 91 0.01 -4.91 6.79
C VAL A 91 -0.61 -3.60 6.37
N TYR A 92 -1.14 -2.84 7.33
CA TYR A 92 -1.60 -1.48 7.10
C TYR A 92 -0.57 -0.50 7.64
N VAL A 93 -0.23 0.51 6.84
CA VAL A 93 0.60 1.65 7.25
C VAL A 93 -0.32 2.87 7.33
N ASP A 94 -0.53 3.37 8.55
CA ASP A 94 -1.29 4.60 8.76
C ASP A 94 -0.41 5.81 8.45
N THR A 95 -0.61 6.38 7.27
CA THR A 95 0.18 7.50 6.76
C THR A 95 -0.12 8.82 7.47
N ILE A 96 -1.34 8.97 7.99
CA ILE A 96 -1.76 10.16 8.73
C ILE A 96 -1.14 10.13 10.13
N GLU A 97 -1.24 8.99 10.82
CA GLU A 97 -0.59 8.79 12.12
C GLU A 97 0.94 8.90 12.03
N ALA A 98 1.52 8.42 10.92
CA ALA A 98 2.96 8.55 10.66
C ALA A 98 3.40 9.99 10.31
N GLY A 99 2.47 10.92 10.14
CA GLY A 99 2.76 12.34 9.94
C GLY A 99 3.19 12.71 8.52
N LEU A 100 2.76 11.95 7.51
CA LEU A 100 2.96 12.36 6.11
C LEU A 100 2.15 13.63 5.82
N SER A 101 2.74 14.52 5.03
CA SER A 101 2.21 15.86 4.73
C SER A 101 1.95 16.01 3.23
N ILE A 102 0.95 16.83 2.93
CA ILE A 102 0.58 17.31 1.58
C ILE A 102 0.81 18.83 1.43
N THR A 103 1.42 19.47 2.45
CA THR A 103 1.41 20.94 2.58
C THR A 103 2.80 21.57 2.57
N ALA A 104 3.87 20.78 2.45
CA ALA A 104 5.24 21.30 2.39
C ALA A 104 5.70 21.62 0.95
N GLU A 105 4.80 21.61 -0.02
CA GLU A 105 5.07 21.99 -1.42
C GLU A 105 5.36 23.50 -1.56
N PRO A 106 6.11 23.93 -2.60
CA PRO A 106 6.41 25.34 -2.83
C PRO A 106 5.17 26.23 -2.95
N GLU A 107 5.27 27.47 -2.45
CA GLU A 107 4.19 28.44 -2.53
C GLU A 107 3.76 28.74 -3.98
N GLY A 108 2.45 28.90 -4.21
CA GLY A 108 1.88 29.40 -5.46
C GLY A 108 1.13 28.37 -6.31
N ASN A 109 1.30 27.08 -6.07
CA ASN A 109 0.49 26.01 -6.68
C ASN A 109 0.52 24.73 -5.82
N PRO A 110 -0.09 24.74 -4.62
CA PRO A 110 0.00 23.60 -3.72
C PRO A 110 -0.75 22.40 -4.31
N ASP A 111 -0.04 21.30 -4.49
CA ASP A 111 -0.64 20.01 -4.82
C ASP A 111 -1.09 19.33 -3.53
N LEU A 112 -2.36 19.56 -3.18
CA LEU A 112 -2.95 18.94 -2.00
C LEU A 112 -3.47 17.51 -2.28
N ALA A 113 -3.32 16.99 -3.49
CA ALA A 113 -3.74 15.63 -3.82
C ALA A 113 -2.65 14.60 -3.46
N HIS A 114 -1.38 14.99 -3.50
CA HIS A 114 -0.25 14.09 -3.33
C HIS A 114 0.56 14.42 -2.08
N TYR A 115 1.21 13.41 -1.50
CA TYR A 115 2.19 13.64 -0.44
C TYR A 115 3.40 14.39 -0.99
N ASP A 116 3.97 15.28 -0.17
CA ASP A 116 5.17 16.02 -0.53
C ASP A 116 6.40 15.12 -0.60
N ALA A 117 7.46 15.60 -1.25
CA ALA A 117 8.65 14.81 -1.52
C ALA A 117 9.32 14.22 -0.25
N LEU A 118 9.26 14.93 0.88
CA LEU A 118 9.81 14.42 2.15
C LEU A 118 8.93 13.32 2.74
N SER A 119 7.62 13.46 2.59
CA SER A 119 6.64 12.46 2.99
C SER A 119 6.73 11.19 2.15
N GLU A 120 7.05 11.29 0.86
CA GLU A 120 7.33 10.14 -0.01
C GLU A 120 8.61 9.39 0.39
N LEU A 121 9.64 10.11 0.86
CA LEU A 121 10.83 9.45 1.45
C LEU A 121 10.46 8.69 2.73
N LEU A 122 9.62 9.29 3.58
CA LEU A 122 9.12 8.64 4.78
C LEU A 122 8.27 7.42 4.44
N LEU A 123 7.37 7.51 3.45
CA LEU A 123 6.56 6.39 2.96
C LEU A 123 7.43 5.21 2.51
N GLY A 124 8.48 5.48 1.75
CA GLY A 124 9.45 4.46 1.34
C GLY A 124 10.10 3.75 2.53
N ASN A 125 10.46 4.49 3.58
CA ASN A 125 11.00 3.92 4.81
C ASN A 125 9.97 3.07 5.55
N LEU A 126 8.71 3.53 5.66
CA LEU A 126 7.64 2.76 6.31
C LEU A 126 7.36 1.44 5.60
N PHE A 127 7.35 1.44 4.26
CA PHE A 127 7.28 0.20 3.49
C PHE A 127 8.46 -0.72 3.77
N ALA A 128 9.69 -0.19 3.77
CA ALA A 128 10.88 -0.98 4.05
C ALA A 128 10.85 -1.59 5.46
N GLU A 129 10.48 -0.82 6.48
CA GLU A 129 10.35 -1.26 7.87
C GLU A 129 9.29 -2.36 8.01
N ALA A 130 8.13 -2.22 7.37
CA ALA A 130 7.09 -3.24 7.36
C ALA A 130 7.59 -4.56 6.75
N ILE A 131 8.39 -4.49 5.69
CA ILE A 131 8.96 -5.68 5.02
C ILE A 131 10.03 -6.32 5.89
N VAL A 132 11.01 -5.53 6.36
CA VAL A 132 12.15 -6.04 7.15
C VAL A 132 11.68 -6.60 8.49
N SER A 133 10.73 -5.97 9.19
CA SER A 133 10.23 -6.46 10.48
C SER A 133 9.50 -7.80 10.39
N ARG A 134 8.98 -8.16 9.21
CA ARG A 134 8.19 -9.39 9.01
C ARG A 134 8.97 -10.50 8.32
N LEU A 135 9.98 -10.16 7.52
CA LEU A 135 10.78 -11.12 6.76
C LEU A 135 12.25 -11.22 7.22
N GLY A 136 12.71 -10.33 8.09
CA GLY A 136 14.10 -10.24 8.55
C GLY A 136 14.54 -11.29 9.58
N ASN A 137 13.93 -12.49 9.59
CA ASN A 137 14.36 -13.63 10.41
C ASN A 137 14.97 -14.73 9.54
#